data_AF-A0A2V5NRQ7-F1
#
_entry.id   AF-A0A2V5NRQ7-F1
#
_cell.length_a   1.000
_cell.length_b   1.000
_cell.length_c   1.000
_cell.angle_alpha   90.00
_cell.angle_beta   90.00
_cell.angle_gamma   90.00
#
_symmetry.space_group_name_H-M   'P 1'
#
loop_
_entity.id
_entity.type
_entity.pdbx_description
1 polymer ?
#
loop_
_entity_poly.entity_id
_entity_poly.type
_entity_poly.pdbx_seq_one_letter_code
_entity_poly.pdbx_strand_id
1 'polypeptide(L)'
;MSNIQHSMNSRLGALAIVLLAWALIYLPSLGSIAIKGEEGRRILPAIRMLETGNFIVPQVGSNPYYRKPPLVNWVVAASFKISGVRNEWTARLPSVLAVLAVAMAFVTIARPSLGPRGSIVAALIWMTNIGMIEKGLLDSVYWQKAPST
;
A
#
# COMPACT_ATOMS: atom_id res chain seq x y z
N MET A 1 -15.33 -33.32 -15.23
CA MET A 1 -15.26 -31.89 -15.64
C MET A 1 -16.11 -30.96 -14.77
N SER A 2 -17.24 -31.40 -14.20
CA SER A 2 -18.12 -30.59 -13.32
C SER A 2 -17.48 -30.08 -12.01
N ASN A 3 -16.69 -30.91 -11.31
CA ASN A 3 -16.05 -30.54 -10.04
C ASN A 3 -14.99 -29.42 -10.18
N ILE A 4 -14.29 -29.38 -11.31
CA ILE A 4 -13.29 -28.33 -11.61
C ILE A 4 -13.99 -27.00 -11.85
N GLN A 5 -15.07 -27.01 -12.63
CA GLN A 5 -15.89 -25.82 -12.89
C GLN A 5 -16.46 -25.22 -11.61
N HIS A 6 -16.99 -26.05 -10.70
CA HIS A 6 -17.53 -25.59 -9.42
C HIS A 6 -16.44 -25.00 -8.51
N SER A 7 -15.26 -25.62 -8.46
CA SER A 7 -14.11 -25.10 -7.72
C SER A 7 -13.64 -23.75 -8.25
N MET A 8 -13.57 -23.59 -9.57
CA MET A 8 -13.18 -22.32 -10.21
C MET A 8 -14.19 -21.20 -9.94
N ASN A 9 -15.49 -21.48 -10.07
CA ASN A 9 -16.54 -20.50 -9.78
C ASN A 9 -16.50 -20.04 -8.32
N SER A 10 -16.23 -20.96 -7.39
CA SER A 10 -16.08 -20.63 -5.96
C SER A 10 -14.85 -19.76 -5.64
N ARG A 11 -13.80 -19.85 -6.47
CA ARG A 11 -12.59 -19.03 -6.35
C ARG A 11 -12.81 -17.64 -6.92
N LEU A 12 -13.43 -17.54 -8.10
CA LEU A 12 -13.78 -16.26 -8.71
C LEU A 12 -14.73 -15.46 -7.82
N GLY A 13 -15.75 -16.11 -7.24
CA GLY A 13 -16.64 -15.47 -6.26
C GLY A 13 -15.87 -14.97 -5.02
N ALA A 14 -14.95 -15.76 -4.49
CA ALA A 14 -14.11 -15.36 -3.35
C ALA A 14 -13.21 -14.15 -3.69
N LEU A 15 -12.59 -14.16 -4.86
CA LEU A 15 -11.75 -13.03 -5.32
C LEU A 15 -12.59 -11.77 -5.52
N ALA A 16 -13.79 -11.89 -6.11
CA ALA A 16 -14.71 -10.77 -6.28
C ALA A 16 -15.13 -10.17 -4.92
N ILE A 17 -15.45 -11.01 -3.93
CA ILE A 17 -15.78 -10.56 -2.57
C ILE A 17 -14.62 -9.79 -1.95
N VAL A 18 -13.40 -10.33 -2.03
CA VAL A 18 -12.20 -9.69 -1.47
C VAL A 18 -11.92 -8.36 -2.18
N LEU A 19 -12.03 -8.31 -3.51
CA LEU A 19 -11.83 -7.10 -4.29
C LEU A 19 -12.86 -6.01 -3.94
N LEU A 20 -14.14 -6.39 -3.82
CA LEU A 20 -15.20 -5.46 -3.44
C LEU A 20 -15.00 -4.93 -2.01
N ALA A 21 -14.66 -5.80 -1.06
CA ALA A 21 -14.38 -5.38 0.31
C ALA A 21 -13.19 -4.41 0.37
N TRP A 22 -12.10 -4.73 -0.33
CA TRP A 22 -10.94 -3.83 -0.44
C TRP A 22 -11.31 -2.48 -1.04
N ALA A 23 -12.09 -2.48 -2.14
CA ALA A 23 -12.49 -1.26 -2.82
C ALA A 23 -13.31 -0.35 -1.92
N LEU A 24 -14.26 -0.93 -1.18
CA LEU A 24 -15.14 -0.20 -0.25
C LEU A 24 -14.39 0.36 0.95
N ILE A 25 -13.40 -0.36 1.49
CA ILE A 25 -12.66 0.06 2.68
C ILE A 25 -11.60 1.12 2.32
N TYR A 26 -10.81 0.87 1.28
CA TYR A 26 -9.60 1.66 1.05
C TYR A 26 -9.75 2.78 0.02
N LEU A 27 -10.57 2.61 -1.04
CA LEU A 27 -10.68 3.66 -2.06
C LEU A 27 -11.24 4.99 -1.54
N PRO A 28 -12.29 5.01 -0.68
CA PRO A 28 -12.81 6.26 -0.12
C PRO A 28 -11.82 6.96 0.81
N SER A 29 -10.96 6.20 1.48
CA SER A 29 -9.99 6.73 2.46
C SER A 29 -8.72 7.30 1.82
N LEU A 30 -8.46 7.03 0.53
CA LEU A 30 -7.22 7.47 -0.13
C LEU A 30 -7.11 8.99 -0.26
N GLY A 31 -8.24 9.70 -0.43
CA GLY A 31 -8.27 11.15 -0.66
C GLY A 31 -8.78 11.99 0.52
N SER A 32 -9.20 11.37 1.62
CA SER A 32 -9.95 12.08 2.67
C SER A 32 -9.09 12.86 3.67
N ILE A 33 -7.79 12.56 3.76
CA ILE A 33 -6.87 13.15 4.75
C ILE A 33 -5.64 13.72 4.03
N ALA A 34 -5.35 15.01 4.25
CA ALA A 34 -4.14 15.67 3.77
C ALA A 34 -2.88 14.95 4.30
N ILE A 35 -1.82 14.88 3.48
CA ILE A 35 -0.52 14.30 3.89
C ILE A 35 -0.01 15.02 5.15
N LYS A 36 0.21 14.27 6.23
CA LYS A 36 0.76 14.76 7.50
C LYS A 36 1.79 13.79 8.06
N GLY A 37 2.76 14.31 8.82
CA GLY A 37 3.71 13.50 9.59
C GLY A 37 4.72 12.71 8.74
N GLU A 38 4.90 11.42 9.03
CA GLU A 38 5.92 10.56 8.39
C GLU A 38 5.60 10.23 6.93
N GLU A 39 4.35 10.40 6.49
CA GLU A 39 3.95 10.16 5.11
C GLU A 39 4.72 11.08 4.14
N GLY A 40 4.97 12.33 4.57
CA GLY A 40 5.87 13.25 3.91
C GLY A 40 7.32 12.72 3.78
N ARG A 41 7.81 11.88 4.70
CA ARG A 41 9.18 11.32 4.60
C ARG A 41 9.33 10.27 3.51
N ARG A 42 8.22 9.67 3.06
CA ARG A 42 8.21 8.71 1.95
C ARG A 42 8.00 9.45 0.62
N ILE A 43 7.21 10.51 0.67
CA ILE A 43 6.82 11.30 -0.50
C ILE A 43 7.90 12.31 -0.91
N LEU A 44 8.47 13.07 0.03
CA LEU A 44 9.43 14.14 -0.29
C LEU A 44 10.70 13.61 -0.97
N PRO A 45 11.34 12.51 -0.52
CA PRO A 45 12.45 11.93 -1.25
C PRO A 45 12.05 11.40 -2.62
N ALA A 46 10.86 10.81 -2.76
CA ALA A 46 10.36 10.34 -4.06
C ALA A 46 10.19 11.50 -5.05
N ILE A 47 9.69 12.66 -4.59
CA ILE A 47 9.59 13.89 -5.39
C ILE A 47 10.99 14.36 -5.80
N ARG A 48 11.94 14.45 -4.85
CA ARG A 48 13.32 14.89 -5.14
C ARG A 48 14.04 13.94 -6.09
N MET A 49 13.83 12.62 -5.97
CA MET A 49 14.37 11.62 -6.90
C MET A 49 13.87 11.86 -8.33
N LEU A 50 12.58 12.19 -8.50
CA LEU A 50 12.01 12.52 -9.81
C LEU A 50 12.54 13.84 -10.37
N GLU A 51 12.77 14.85 -9.52
CA GLU A 51 13.28 16.16 -9.93
C GLU A 51 14.76 16.15 -10.28
N THR A 52 15.57 15.45 -9.49
CA THR A 52 17.04 15.44 -9.62
C THR A 52 17.55 14.30 -10.50
N GLY A 53 16.73 13.27 -10.75
CA GLY A 53 17.14 12.03 -11.41
C GLY A 53 18.06 11.14 -10.55
N ASN A 54 18.40 11.56 -9.33
CA ASN A 54 19.23 10.76 -8.43
C ASN A 54 18.36 9.81 -7.60
N PHE A 55 18.25 8.56 -8.06
CA PHE A 55 17.52 7.51 -7.35
C PHE A 55 18.36 6.75 -6.31
N ILE A 56 19.67 7.02 -6.23
CA ILE A 56 20.58 6.29 -5.34
C ILE A 56 20.56 6.89 -3.94
N VAL A 57 20.66 8.23 -3.85
CA VAL A 57 20.73 8.94 -2.57
C VAL A 57 19.41 9.67 -2.33
N PRO A 58 18.56 9.22 -1.37
CA PRO A 58 17.36 9.96 -1.01
C PRO A 58 17.73 11.32 -0.41
N GLN A 59 16.95 12.35 -0.74
CA GLN A 59 17.14 13.70 -0.21
C GLN A 59 15.83 14.25 0.33
N VAL A 60 15.91 15.03 1.42
CA VAL A 60 14.80 15.85 1.91
C VAL A 60 15.30 17.29 1.94
N GLY A 61 14.71 18.15 1.11
CA GLY A 61 15.25 19.49 0.87
C GLY A 61 16.64 19.43 0.21
N SER A 62 17.63 20.06 0.84
CA SER A 62 19.04 20.05 0.43
C SER A 62 19.88 18.93 1.07
N ASN A 63 19.32 18.23 2.07
CA ASN A 63 20.10 17.29 2.89
C ASN A 63 19.86 15.84 2.45
N PRO A 64 20.93 15.01 2.38
CA PRO A 64 20.77 13.58 2.13
C PRO A 64 20.13 12.87 3.33
N TYR A 65 19.30 11.88 3.04
CA TYR A 65 18.48 11.16 4.02
C TYR A 65 18.84 9.66 4.01
N TYR A 66 19.79 9.27 4.86
CA TYR A 66 20.34 7.91 4.92
C TYR A 66 19.72 6.99 5.98
N ARG A 67 18.46 7.25 6.40
CA ARG A 67 17.86 6.46 7.49
C ARG A 67 17.25 5.14 7.05
N LYS A 68 16.77 5.04 5.81
CA LYS A 68 16.09 3.84 5.28
C LYS A 68 16.51 3.61 3.82
N PRO A 69 16.59 2.35 3.36
CA PRO A 69 16.78 2.03 1.95
C PRO A 69 15.71 2.70 1.06
N PRO A 70 16.06 3.09 -0.18
CA PRO A 70 15.20 3.92 -1.04
C PRO A 70 14.00 3.20 -1.66
N LEU A 71 13.83 1.89 -1.41
CA LEU A 71 12.82 1.06 -2.08
C LEU A 71 11.40 1.65 -2.01
N VAL A 72 10.97 2.10 -0.83
CA VAL A 72 9.63 2.71 -0.65
C VAL A 72 9.51 3.99 -1.49
N ASN A 73 10.57 4.80 -1.52
CA ASN A 73 10.58 6.05 -2.28
C ASN A 73 10.54 5.77 -3.78
N TRP A 74 11.19 4.71 -4.27
CA TRP A 74 11.11 4.29 -5.68
C TRP A 74 9.71 3.87 -6.08
N VAL A 75 9.04 3.08 -5.24
CA VAL A 75 7.67 2.64 -5.49
C VAL A 75 6.71 3.83 -5.53
N VAL A 76 6.86 4.80 -4.63
CA VAL A 76 6.08 6.05 -4.64
C VAL A 76 6.42 6.91 -5.87
N ALA A 77 7.70 7.05 -6.22
CA ALA A 77 8.13 7.79 -7.40
C ALA A 77 7.59 7.17 -8.70
N ALA A 78 7.58 5.84 -8.80
CA ALA A 78 6.98 5.12 -9.91
C ALA A 78 5.47 5.37 -9.98
N SER A 79 4.78 5.37 -8.83
CA SER A 79 3.35 5.70 -8.76
C SER A 79 3.06 7.08 -9.33
N PHE A 80 3.80 8.11 -8.90
CA PHE A 80 3.68 9.47 -9.42
C PHE A 80 4.01 9.57 -10.92
N LYS A 81 5.00 8.81 -11.39
CA LYS A 81 5.38 8.80 -12.80
C LYS A 81 4.30 8.16 -13.69
N ILE A 82 3.66 7.09 -13.22
CA ILE A 82 2.61 6.37 -13.95
C ILE A 82 1.30 7.17 -13.93
N SER A 83 0.92 7.76 -12.79
CA SER A 83 -0.30 8.55 -12.67
C SER A 83 -0.20 9.93 -13.34
N GLY A 84 1.01 10.48 -13.47
CA GLY A 84 1.25 11.85 -13.94
C GLY A 84 0.81 12.94 -12.95
N VAL A 85 0.25 12.56 -11.80
CA VAL A 85 -0.27 13.47 -10.77
C VAL A 85 0.41 13.16 -9.45
N ARG A 86 0.80 14.21 -8.72
CA ARG A 86 1.43 14.12 -7.39
C ARG A 86 0.43 14.58 -6.33
N ASN A 87 -0.36 13.66 -5.79
CA ASN A 87 -1.35 13.92 -4.75
C ASN A 87 -1.40 12.78 -3.72
N GLU A 88 -2.21 12.94 -2.69
CA GLU A 88 -2.40 11.97 -1.60
C GLU A 88 -2.79 10.59 -2.13
N TRP A 89 -3.69 10.57 -3.11
CA TRP A 89 -4.22 9.35 -3.69
C TRP A 89 -3.12 8.54 -4.38
N THR A 90 -2.35 9.18 -5.25
CA THR A 90 -1.24 8.58 -6.00
C THR A 90 -0.06 8.21 -5.09
N ALA A 91 0.12 8.91 -3.98
CA ALA A 91 1.14 8.57 -2.98
C ALA A 91 0.81 7.29 -2.20
N ARG A 92 -0.47 7.09 -1.86
CA ARG A 92 -0.96 5.95 -1.07
C ARG A 92 -1.31 4.72 -1.91
N LEU A 93 -1.56 4.91 -3.22
CA LEU A 93 -1.93 3.86 -4.15
C LEU A 93 -1.06 2.59 -4.05
N PRO A 94 0.29 2.67 -4.01
CA PRO A 94 1.11 1.46 -3.95
C PRO A 94 0.92 0.66 -2.66
N SER A 95 0.69 1.34 -1.54
CA SER A 95 0.48 0.68 -0.25
C SER A 95 -0.86 -0.05 -0.24
N VAL A 96 -1.91 0.58 -0.77
CA VAL A 96 -3.25 -0.01 -0.85
C VAL A 96 -3.29 -1.18 -1.85
N LEU A 97 -2.53 -1.12 -2.94
CA LEU A 97 -2.35 -2.26 -3.86
C LEU A 97 -1.58 -3.42 -3.21
N ALA A 98 -0.58 -3.14 -2.37
CA ALA A 98 0.14 -4.19 -1.64
C ALA A 98 -0.78 -4.95 -0.67
N VAL A 99 -1.70 -4.25 0.01
CA VAL A 99 -2.73 -4.88 0.85
C VAL A 99 -3.60 -5.83 0.02
N LEU A 100 -4.07 -5.39 -1.15
CA LEU A 100 -4.87 -6.21 -2.06
C LEU A 100 -4.11 -7.44 -2.53
N ALA A 101 -2.84 -7.29 -2.91
CA ALA A 101 -2.01 -8.38 -3.40
C ALA A 101 -1.90 -9.51 -2.36
N VAL A 102 -1.69 -9.17 -1.09
CA VAL A 102 -1.64 -10.15 0.00
C VAL A 102 -3.02 -10.77 0.27
N ALA A 103 -4.10 -9.97 0.22
CA ALA A 103 -5.46 -10.49 0.36
C ALA A 103 -5.80 -11.51 -0.74
N MET A 104 -5.42 -11.24 -1.99
CA MET A 104 -5.59 -12.17 -3.10
C MET A 104 -4.72 -13.42 -2.92
N ALA A 105 -3.50 -13.29 -2.40
CA ALA A 105 -2.61 -14.42 -2.12
C ALA A 105 -3.23 -15.42 -1.12
N PHE A 106 -4.02 -14.97 -0.14
CA PHE A 106 -4.75 -15.90 0.73
C PHE A 106 -5.74 -16.76 -0.05
N VAL A 107 -6.48 -16.16 -1.00
CA VAL A 107 -7.51 -16.84 -1.80
C VAL A 107 -6.92 -17.74 -2.88
N THR A 108 -5.74 -17.42 -3.41
CA THR A 108 -5.09 -18.19 -4.49
C THR A 108 -4.07 -19.20 -3.98
N ILE A 109 -3.20 -18.81 -3.06
CA ILE A 109 -2.06 -19.60 -2.60
C ILE A 109 -2.36 -20.33 -1.29
N ALA A 110 -2.98 -19.67 -0.30
CA ALA A 110 -3.23 -20.29 1.01
C ALA A 110 -4.51 -21.16 1.05
N ARG A 111 -5.32 -21.13 0.00
CA ARG A 111 -6.60 -21.87 -0.10
C ARG A 111 -6.48 -23.39 0.06
N PRO A 112 -5.45 -24.09 -0.45
CA PRO A 112 -5.28 -25.53 -0.20
C PRO A 112 -5.08 -25.84 1.29
N SER A 113 -4.42 -24.96 2.04
CA SER A 113 -4.10 -25.16 3.46
C SER A 113 -5.23 -24.71 4.39
N LEU A 114 -5.91 -23.61 4.08
CA LEU A 114 -6.97 -23.01 4.92
C LEU A 114 -8.39 -23.42 4.50
N GLY A 115 -8.52 -24.09 3.35
CA GLY A 115 -9.80 -24.38 2.72
C GLY A 115 -10.49 -23.14 2.11
N PRO A 116 -11.63 -23.35 1.41
CA PRO A 116 -12.35 -22.28 0.71
C PRO A 116 -12.82 -21.15 1.62
N ARG A 117 -13.45 -21.48 2.76
CA ARG A 117 -13.98 -20.48 3.70
C ARG A 117 -12.86 -19.82 4.52
N GLY A 118 -11.88 -20.60 4.98
CA GLY A 118 -10.77 -20.08 5.80
C GLY A 118 -9.91 -19.07 5.03
N SER A 119 -9.67 -19.29 3.74
CA SER A 119 -8.94 -18.33 2.89
C SER A 119 -9.61 -16.96 2.79
N ILE A 120 -10.95 -16.91 2.69
CA ILE A 120 -11.71 -15.65 2.64
C ILE A 120 -11.66 -14.96 4.00
N VAL A 121 -11.88 -15.69 5.09
CA VAL A 121 -11.82 -15.13 6.44
C VAL A 121 -10.43 -14.56 6.74
N ALA A 122 -9.36 -15.27 6.38
CA ALA A 122 -7.99 -14.78 6.54
C ALA A 122 -7.74 -13.49 5.74
N ALA A 123 -8.20 -13.43 4.48
CA ALA A 123 -8.10 -12.22 3.66
C ALA A 123 -8.87 -11.04 4.28
N LEU A 124 -10.08 -11.29 4.81
CA LEU A 124 -10.88 -10.26 5.47
C LEU A 124 -10.20 -9.75 6.76
N ILE A 125 -9.71 -10.66 7.61
CA ILE A 125 -8.97 -10.30 8.84
C ILE A 125 -7.73 -9.46 8.51
N TRP A 126 -7.00 -9.83 7.45
CA TRP A 126 -5.85 -9.07 6.97
C TRP A 126 -6.23 -7.63 6.59
N MET A 127 -7.36 -7.45 5.89
CA MET A 127 -7.84 -6.13 5.46
C MET A 127 -8.46 -5.31 6.61
N THR A 128 -9.04 -5.94 7.62
CA THR A 128 -9.69 -5.22 8.73
C THR A 128 -8.75 -4.96 9.91
N ASN A 129 -7.50 -5.43 9.85
CA ASN A 129 -6.52 -5.15 10.88
C ASN A 129 -6.26 -3.63 11.00
N ILE A 130 -6.58 -3.05 12.16
CA ILE A 130 -6.46 -1.61 12.42
C ILE A 130 -5.05 -1.07 12.13
N GLY A 131 -4.01 -1.87 12.42
CA GLY A 131 -2.63 -1.48 12.14
C GLY A 131 -2.30 -1.37 10.65
N MET A 132 -3.08 -1.99 9.77
CA MET A 132 -2.93 -1.85 8.32
C MET A 132 -3.67 -0.61 7.80
N ILE A 133 -4.80 -0.27 8.42
CA ILE A 133 -5.51 0.98 8.20
C ILE A 133 -4.62 2.14 8.65
N GLU A 134 -4.02 2.05 9.84
CA GLU A 134 -3.09 3.04 10.36
C GLU A 134 -1.79 3.10 9.56
N LYS A 135 -1.07 2.01 9.30
CA LYS A 135 0.19 2.11 8.53
C LYS A 135 -0.01 2.51 7.06
N GLY A 136 -1.21 2.29 6.52
CA GLY A 136 -1.65 2.78 5.22
C GLY A 136 -2.07 4.26 5.20
N LEU A 137 -2.33 4.89 6.35
CA LEU A 137 -2.90 6.25 6.45
C LEU A 137 -2.18 7.21 7.44
N LEU A 138 -1.47 6.72 8.46
CA LEU A 138 -0.95 7.43 9.64
C LEU A 138 0.22 6.66 10.31
N ASP A 139 1.47 6.99 9.96
CA ASP A 139 2.58 6.88 10.93
C ASP A 139 2.86 8.31 11.41
N SER A 140 2.46 8.64 12.63
CA SER A 140 2.74 9.92 13.28
C SER A 140 3.59 9.68 14.53
N VAL A 141 4.28 10.74 14.97
CA VAL A 141 5.23 10.81 16.08
C VAL A 141 6.67 10.55 15.62
N TYR A 142 7.51 11.61 15.68
CA TYR A 142 8.95 11.64 16.07
C TYR A 142 9.73 12.87 15.53
N TRP A 143 9.12 13.77 14.75
CA TRP A 143 9.87 14.91 14.17
C TRP A 143 10.01 16.17 15.00
N GLN A 144 9.38 16.30 16.16
CA GLN A 144 9.67 17.42 17.07
C GLN A 144 11.06 17.33 17.75
N LYS A 145 11.90 16.35 17.40
CA LYS A 145 13.27 16.17 17.93
C LYS A 145 14.35 16.08 16.86
N ALA A 146 14.25 16.81 15.76
CA ALA A 146 15.44 17.11 14.96
C ALA A 146 16.05 18.42 15.46
N PRO A 147 17.27 18.43 16.03
CA PRO A 147 17.93 19.67 16.43
C PRO A 147 18.18 20.51 15.18
N SER A 148 17.74 21.77 15.22
CA SER A 148 18.25 22.81 14.34
C SER A 148 19.69 23.10 14.74
N THR A 149 20.64 22.50 14.04
CA THR A 149 22.04 22.91 14.02
C THR A 149 22.46 23.08 12.58
#